data_AF-A0A7W0VS08-F1
#
_entry.id   AF-A0A7W0VS08-F1
#
_cell.length_a   1.000
_cell.length_b   1.000
_cell.length_c   1.000
_cell.angle_alpha   90.00
_cell.angle_beta   90.00
_cell.angle_gamma   90.00
#
_symmetry.space_group_name_H-M   'P 1'
#
loop_
_entity.id
_entity.type
_entity.pdbx_description
1 polymer ?
#
loop_
_entity_poly.entity_id
_entity_poly.type
_entity_poly.pdbx_seq_one_letter_code
_entity_poly.pdbx_strand_id
1 'polypeptide(L)'
;MRAGLVVFALAACGSSSSSSGADVDAPVGGGSDAHVDGPSAVTAPRDRLLGTYLEWLKQHPGPTTNGLDGAQLTDVCSLWARLQPSAKAVFITLTARLEGSKLGRDGSTMLDHVTKLYWLTGGSGTTMTNPGRCGGSGNRMMMSIDPVLHADLRTAFTAKGGPATARTIRDVVTTSYWRNSHDLGGPHEPFDQSNETEGGDPRGQVQYFKDTMSAAATSPLGRPDLMMLVDPLAFEFDQDYDCTHNSNPMCSYITYGSFCAPKPSVTGVQMYTATYGALDLMWKPAGC
;
A
#
# COMPACT_ATOMS: atom_id res chain seq x y z
N MET A 1 17.11 -41.39 29.11
CA MET A 1 16.90 -39.93 29.11
C MET A 1 18.25 -39.25 29.32
N ARG A 2 18.67 -38.32 28.46
CA ARG A 2 19.87 -37.48 28.65
C ARG A 2 19.46 -36.04 28.40
N ALA A 3 19.55 -35.19 29.43
CA ALA A 3 19.28 -33.77 29.29
C ALA A 3 20.51 -33.08 28.71
N GLY A 4 20.35 -32.39 27.58
CA GLY A 4 21.38 -31.54 26.99
C GLY A 4 21.35 -30.15 27.63
N LEU A 5 22.43 -29.77 28.31
CA LEU A 5 22.61 -28.43 28.84
C LEU A 5 23.00 -27.48 27.69
N VAL A 6 22.15 -26.49 27.39
CA VAL A 6 22.47 -25.43 26.42
C VAL A 6 22.99 -24.21 27.17
N VAL A 7 24.24 -23.83 26.90
CA VAL A 7 24.87 -22.63 27.47
C VAL A 7 24.71 -21.48 26.47
N PHE A 8 23.99 -20.44 26.86
CA PHE A 8 23.95 -19.16 26.14
C PHE A 8 25.06 -18.24 26.65
N ALA A 9 25.95 -17.81 25.75
CA ALA A 9 26.91 -16.75 26.03
C ALA A 9 26.30 -15.39 25.66
N LEU A 10 26.06 -14.52 26.65
CA LEU A 10 25.80 -13.11 26.39
C LEU A 10 27.12 -12.38 26.11
N ALA A 11 27.24 -11.78 24.92
CA ALA A 11 28.29 -10.82 24.63
C ALA A 11 27.81 -9.41 25.06
N ALA A 12 28.49 -8.82 26.03
CA ALA A 12 28.30 -7.42 26.39
C ALA A 12 29.18 -6.53 25.50
N CYS A 13 28.59 -5.54 24.84
CA CYS A 13 29.33 -4.43 24.22
C CYS A 13 29.14 -3.18 25.08
N GLY A 14 30.26 -2.59 25.52
CA GLY A 14 30.29 -1.49 26.47
C GLY A 14 30.14 -0.10 25.83
N SER A 15 29.78 0.87 26.67
CA SER A 15 29.57 2.28 26.30
C SER A 15 30.85 3.11 26.36
N SER A 16 30.99 4.08 25.45
CA SER A 16 31.83 5.29 25.58
C SER A 16 31.61 6.25 24.38
N SER A 17 32.16 7.46 24.36
CA SER A 17 31.58 8.65 25.05
C SER A 17 32.40 9.91 24.72
N SER A 18 31.74 11.05 24.43
CA SER A 18 32.35 12.36 24.05
C SER A 18 33.11 12.33 22.69
N SER A 19 33.46 13.41 21.98
CA SER A 19 33.42 14.88 22.16
C SER A 19 33.46 15.56 20.75
N SER A 20 33.35 16.87 20.48
CA SER A 20 32.67 18.02 21.12
C SER A 20 32.84 19.30 20.25
N GLY A 21 31.79 20.12 20.07
CA GLY A 21 31.91 21.54 19.68
C GLY A 21 31.66 21.91 18.20
N ALA A 22 30.70 22.83 17.99
CA ALA A 22 30.86 24.07 17.21
C ALA A 22 29.57 24.91 17.30
N ASP A 23 29.59 25.97 18.11
CA ASP A 23 28.59 27.06 18.02
C ASP A 23 28.87 27.91 16.78
N VAL A 24 27.81 28.26 16.04
CA VAL A 24 27.87 29.30 15.00
C VAL A 24 26.58 30.13 15.05
N ASP A 25 26.62 31.22 15.81
CA ASP A 25 25.57 32.24 15.79
C ASP A 25 25.57 33.00 14.45
N ALA A 26 24.43 33.00 13.75
CA ALA A 26 24.20 33.86 12.60
C ALA A 26 22.71 34.29 12.51
N PRO A 27 22.37 35.53 12.88
CA PRO A 27 21.01 36.05 12.73
C PRO A 27 20.82 36.64 11.33
N VAL A 28 20.01 36.00 10.48
CA VAL A 28 19.68 36.54 9.15
C VAL A 28 18.17 36.52 8.90
N GLY A 29 17.59 37.72 8.86
CA GLY A 29 16.52 38.13 7.95
C GLY A 29 15.25 37.27 7.90
N GLY A 30 14.24 37.67 8.67
CA GLY A 30 12.87 37.22 8.44
C GLY A 30 12.31 37.77 7.13
N GLY A 31 12.46 37.00 6.05
CA GLY A 31 11.60 37.09 4.87
C GLY A 31 10.45 36.11 5.05
N SER A 32 9.26 36.62 5.35
CA SER A 32 8.04 35.80 5.32
C SER A 32 7.63 35.57 3.87
N ASP A 33 8.34 34.69 3.17
CA ASP A 33 7.89 34.14 1.92
C ASP A 33 6.55 33.46 2.18
N ALA A 34 5.47 34.07 1.69
CA ALA A 34 4.16 33.46 1.69
C ALA A 34 4.25 32.23 0.78
N HIS A 35 4.53 31.08 1.38
CA HIS A 35 4.43 29.81 0.71
C HIS A 35 2.97 29.70 0.29
N VAL A 36 2.71 29.93 -1.00
CA VAL A 36 1.47 29.51 -1.61
C VAL A 36 1.55 27.99 -1.53
N ASP A 37 0.88 27.43 -0.53
CA ASP A 37 0.69 26.00 -0.35
C ASP A 37 -0.08 25.48 -1.57
N GLY A 38 0.66 25.27 -2.66
CA GLY A 38 0.18 24.48 -3.78
C GLY A 38 -0.22 23.11 -3.26
N PRO A 39 -1.18 22.44 -3.92
CA PRO A 39 -1.59 21.09 -3.54
C PRO A 39 -0.34 20.24 -3.31
N SER A 40 -0.14 19.77 -2.07
CA SER A 40 1.11 19.09 -1.72
C SER A 40 1.32 17.91 -2.65
N ALA A 41 2.57 17.55 -2.97
CA ALA A 41 2.89 16.59 -4.04
C ALA A 41 2.07 15.27 -3.97
N VAL A 42 1.66 14.86 -2.76
CA VAL A 42 0.84 13.67 -2.46
C VAL A 42 -0.64 13.80 -2.87
N THR A 43 -1.18 15.02 -2.94
CA THR A 43 -2.62 15.26 -3.22
C THR A 43 -2.98 15.03 -4.68
N ALA A 44 -2.17 15.53 -5.62
CA ALA A 44 -2.48 15.44 -7.05
C ALA A 44 -2.57 13.99 -7.59
N PRO A 45 -1.69 13.03 -7.20
CA PRO A 45 -1.84 11.63 -7.60
C PRO A 45 -3.10 10.97 -7.03
N ARG A 46 -3.47 11.26 -5.77
CA ARG A 46 -4.69 10.72 -5.16
C ARG A 46 -5.96 11.21 -5.86
N ASP A 47 -6.03 12.51 -6.14
CA ASP A 47 -7.16 13.11 -6.84
C ASP A 47 -7.28 12.59 -8.27
N ARG A 48 -6.15 12.42 -8.97
CA ARG A 48 -6.08 11.76 -10.28
C ARG A 48 -6.69 10.35 -10.22
N LEU A 49 -6.29 9.52 -9.26
CA LEU A 49 -6.79 8.14 -9.16
C LEU A 49 -8.30 8.09 -8.89
N LEU A 50 -8.83 8.91 -7.99
CA LEU A 50 -10.28 8.98 -7.76
C LEU A 50 -11.05 9.54 -8.97
N GLY A 51 -10.44 10.44 -9.75
CA GLY A 51 -10.92 10.84 -11.07
C GLY A 51 -11.06 9.66 -12.02
N THR A 52 -9.98 8.88 -12.21
CA THR A 52 -10.02 7.68 -13.09
C THR A 52 -11.02 6.62 -12.61
N TYR A 53 -11.23 6.48 -11.30
CA TYR A 53 -12.20 5.55 -10.75
C TYR A 53 -13.65 6.01 -11.00
N LEU A 54 -13.92 7.32 -10.87
CA LEU A 54 -15.20 7.90 -11.26
C LEU A 54 -15.49 7.70 -12.76
N GLU A 55 -14.50 7.90 -13.62
CA GLU A 55 -14.61 7.64 -15.06
C GLU A 55 -14.92 6.17 -15.35
N TRP A 56 -14.20 5.25 -14.71
CA TRP A 56 -14.43 3.81 -14.83
C TRP A 56 -15.86 3.42 -14.42
N LEU A 57 -16.33 3.89 -13.25
CA LEU A 57 -17.69 3.64 -12.76
C LEU A 57 -18.75 4.19 -13.71
N LYS A 58 -18.54 5.38 -14.29
CA LYS A 58 -19.47 5.98 -15.27
C LYS A 58 -19.53 5.20 -16.59
N GLN A 59 -18.44 4.55 -16.99
CA GLN A 59 -18.39 3.68 -18.18
C GLN A 59 -19.01 2.30 -17.93
N HIS A 60 -19.12 1.88 -16.67
CA HIS A 60 -19.64 0.58 -16.24
C HIS A 60 -20.83 0.76 -15.27
N PRO A 61 -21.97 1.32 -15.74
CA PRO A 61 -23.10 1.67 -14.89
C PRO A 61 -23.77 0.43 -14.26
N GLY A 62 -24.31 0.61 -13.06
CA GLY A 62 -24.91 -0.46 -12.25
C GLY A 62 -24.25 -0.56 -10.87
N PRO A 63 -24.89 -1.27 -9.93
CA PRO A 63 -24.40 -1.42 -8.56
C PRO A 63 -23.17 -2.36 -8.51
N THR A 64 -22.04 -1.83 -8.04
CA THR A 64 -20.83 -2.60 -7.73
C THR A 64 -20.91 -3.28 -6.36
N THR A 65 -20.04 -4.25 -6.07
CA THR A 65 -20.01 -4.98 -4.80
C THR A 65 -19.75 -4.10 -3.57
N ASN A 66 -19.12 -2.93 -3.74
CA ASN A 66 -18.94 -1.93 -2.67
C ASN A 66 -20.13 -0.95 -2.52
N GLY A 67 -21.19 -1.10 -3.33
CA GLY A 67 -22.42 -0.30 -3.25
C GLY A 67 -22.37 1.05 -3.98
N LEU A 68 -21.37 1.26 -4.85
CA LEU A 68 -21.34 2.42 -5.75
C LEU A 68 -22.13 2.12 -7.04
N ASP A 69 -22.54 3.19 -7.73
CA ASP A 69 -23.16 3.12 -9.06
C ASP A 69 -22.78 4.41 -9.79
N GLY A 70 -22.05 4.29 -10.89
CA GLY A 70 -21.53 5.44 -11.64
C GLY A 70 -22.61 6.38 -12.15
N ALA A 71 -23.84 5.89 -12.39
CA ALA A 71 -24.96 6.71 -12.80
C ALA A 71 -25.43 7.70 -11.72
N GLN A 72 -25.04 7.47 -10.45
CA GLN A 72 -25.43 8.28 -9.29
C GLN A 72 -24.31 9.18 -8.77
N LEU A 73 -23.17 9.24 -9.49
CA LEU A 73 -21.99 10.01 -9.11
C LEU A 73 -21.80 11.19 -10.06
N THR A 74 -21.97 12.41 -9.56
CA THR A 74 -21.73 13.65 -10.32
C THR A 74 -20.24 13.89 -10.53
N ASP A 75 -19.49 13.82 -9.44
CA ASP A 75 -18.10 14.29 -9.30
C ASP A 75 -17.32 13.46 -8.25
N VAL A 76 -16.03 13.76 -8.09
CA VAL A 76 -15.13 13.04 -7.15
C VAL A 76 -15.55 13.23 -5.69
N CYS A 77 -16.18 14.35 -5.31
CA CYS A 77 -16.69 14.53 -3.96
C CYS A 77 -17.92 13.66 -3.69
N SER A 78 -18.80 13.46 -4.68
CA SER A 78 -19.93 12.53 -4.59
C SER A 78 -19.47 11.07 -4.44
N LEU A 79 -18.39 10.69 -5.15
CA LEU A 79 -17.70 9.40 -5.00
C LEU A 79 -17.11 9.26 -3.59
N TRP A 80 -16.30 10.23 -3.15
CA TRP A 80 -15.68 10.20 -1.83
C TRP A 80 -16.72 10.18 -0.71
N ALA A 81 -17.79 10.97 -0.79
CA ALA A 81 -18.86 10.97 0.20
C ALA A 81 -19.51 9.58 0.34
N ARG A 82 -19.75 8.89 -0.78
CA ARG A 82 -20.37 7.55 -0.81
C ARG A 82 -19.43 6.39 -0.47
N LEU A 83 -18.11 6.57 -0.55
CA LEU A 83 -17.16 5.54 -0.13
C LEU A 83 -17.33 5.20 1.36
N GLN A 84 -17.41 3.91 1.63
CA GLN A 84 -17.51 3.34 2.97
C GLN A 84 -16.27 3.70 3.82
N PRO A 85 -16.38 3.84 5.17
CA PRO A 85 -15.26 4.27 6.01
C PRO A 85 -13.98 3.42 5.89
N SER A 86 -14.11 2.08 5.87
CA SER A 86 -12.96 1.20 5.65
C SER A 86 -12.35 1.32 4.25
N ALA A 87 -13.17 1.56 3.21
CA ALA A 87 -12.66 1.79 1.85
C ALA A 87 -11.84 3.09 1.74
N LYS A 88 -12.24 4.15 2.46
CA LYS A 88 -11.45 5.39 2.58
C LYS A 88 -10.11 5.14 3.27
N ALA A 89 -10.13 4.39 4.37
CA ALA A 89 -8.92 4.04 5.09
C ALA A 89 -7.97 3.19 4.23
N VAL A 90 -8.49 2.19 3.49
CA VAL A 90 -7.72 1.38 2.52
C VAL A 90 -7.08 2.27 1.45
N PHE A 91 -7.85 3.18 0.84
CA PHE A 91 -7.32 4.11 -0.14
C PHE A 91 -6.18 4.96 0.43
N ILE A 92 -6.35 5.51 1.64
CA ILE A 92 -5.36 6.38 2.29
C ILE A 92 -4.09 5.61 2.66
N THR A 93 -4.19 4.42 3.27
CA THR A 93 -3.02 3.62 3.67
C THR A 93 -2.24 3.11 2.47
N LEU A 94 -2.93 2.55 1.47
CA LEU A 94 -2.27 2.00 0.27
C LEU A 94 -1.65 3.11 -0.59
N THR A 95 -2.33 4.24 -0.83
CA THR A 95 -1.71 5.35 -1.58
C THR A 95 -0.55 5.99 -0.81
N ALA A 96 -0.60 6.08 0.52
CA ALA A 96 0.55 6.53 1.32
C ALA A 96 1.76 5.57 1.19
N ARG A 97 1.50 4.25 1.09
CA ARG A 97 2.52 3.22 0.92
C ARG A 97 3.18 3.29 -0.46
N LEU A 98 2.39 3.52 -1.51
CA LEU A 98 2.86 3.74 -2.89
C LEU A 98 3.66 5.04 -3.04
N GLU A 99 3.22 6.12 -2.38
CA GLU A 99 3.90 7.42 -2.35
C GLU A 99 5.26 7.35 -1.65
N GLY A 100 5.35 6.66 -0.51
CA GLY A 100 6.62 6.51 0.19
C GLY A 100 7.56 5.46 -0.43
N SER A 101 7.05 4.53 -1.25
CA SER A 101 7.87 3.54 -1.96
C SER A 101 8.52 4.17 -3.20
N LYS A 102 9.85 4.10 -3.29
CA LYS A 102 10.63 4.80 -4.32
C LYS A 102 11.36 3.86 -5.28
N LEU A 103 11.22 4.09 -6.57
CA LEU A 103 11.98 3.37 -7.60
C LEU A 103 13.46 3.76 -7.52
N GLY A 104 14.34 2.78 -7.75
CA GLY A 104 15.80 2.96 -7.68
C GLY A 104 16.41 3.54 -8.96
N ARG A 105 15.66 3.51 -10.08
CA ARG A 105 16.12 3.97 -11.40
C ARG A 105 16.16 5.50 -11.56
N ASP A 106 15.22 6.20 -10.94
CA ASP A 106 14.97 7.65 -11.11
C ASP A 106 14.52 8.36 -9.82
N GLY A 107 14.10 7.62 -8.78
CA GLY A 107 13.64 8.17 -7.51
C GLY A 107 12.16 8.60 -7.50
N SER A 108 11.38 8.27 -8.52
CA SER A 108 9.92 8.45 -8.52
C SER A 108 9.25 7.59 -7.44
N THR A 109 7.98 7.86 -7.16
CA THR A 109 7.15 7.00 -6.31
C THR A 109 6.53 5.87 -7.11
N MET A 110 6.12 4.77 -6.46
CA MET A 110 5.22 3.82 -7.12
C MET A 110 3.89 4.49 -7.51
N LEU A 111 3.41 5.49 -6.74
CA LEU A 111 2.14 6.18 -6.99
C LEU A 111 2.16 7.04 -8.26
N ASP A 112 3.31 7.59 -8.65
CA ASP A 112 3.52 8.31 -9.91
C ASP A 112 3.23 7.41 -11.12
N HIS A 113 3.58 6.13 -10.99
CA HIS A 113 3.44 5.11 -12.03
C HIS A 113 2.11 4.32 -11.98
N VAL A 114 1.21 4.62 -11.02
CA VAL A 114 -0.17 4.10 -11.05
C VAL A 114 -1.03 4.99 -11.97
N THR A 115 -1.41 4.48 -13.13
CA THR A 115 -2.09 5.27 -14.16
C THR A 115 -3.60 5.35 -13.96
N LYS A 116 -4.23 4.33 -13.37
CA LYS A 116 -5.70 4.26 -13.15
C LYS A 116 -6.05 3.47 -11.89
N LEU A 117 -7.20 3.79 -11.30
CA LEU A 117 -7.88 2.98 -10.28
C LEU A 117 -9.19 2.43 -10.88
N TYR A 118 -9.34 1.10 -10.92
CA TYR A 118 -10.53 0.42 -11.45
C TYR A 118 -11.50 -0.01 -10.35
N TRP A 119 -10.98 -0.35 -9.17
CA TRP A 119 -11.79 -0.87 -8.07
C TRP A 119 -11.14 -0.56 -6.73
N LEU A 120 -11.94 -0.09 -5.78
CA LEU A 120 -11.54 0.17 -4.41
C LEU A 120 -12.57 -0.48 -3.48
N THR A 121 -12.14 -1.42 -2.65
CA THR A 121 -13.04 -2.12 -1.73
C THR A 121 -12.52 -2.10 -0.30
N GLY A 122 -13.45 -2.01 0.65
CA GLY A 122 -13.19 -2.09 2.09
C GLY A 122 -13.83 -3.33 2.70
N GLY A 123 -13.86 -3.39 4.04
CA GLY A 123 -14.50 -4.45 4.77
C GLY A 123 -16.02 -4.39 4.62
N SER A 124 -16.62 -5.37 3.95
CA SER A 124 -18.07 -5.42 3.70
C SER A 124 -18.87 -5.25 5.00
N GLY A 125 -19.89 -4.39 4.98
CA GLY A 125 -20.74 -4.10 6.15
C GLY A 125 -20.10 -3.15 7.18
N THR A 126 -19.05 -2.42 6.80
CA THR A 126 -18.49 -1.37 7.66
C THR A 126 -19.48 -0.21 7.89
N THR A 127 -19.36 0.41 9.05
CA THR A 127 -20.04 1.66 9.43
C THR A 127 -19.03 2.55 10.18
N MET A 128 -19.46 3.71 10.67
CA MET A 128 -18.61 4.56 11.53
C MET A 128 -18.16 3.88 12.84
N THR A 129 -18.84 2.81 13.28
CA THR A 129 -18.55 2.10 14.54
C THR A 129 -18.25 0.62 14.36
N ASN A 130 -18.34 0.09 13.15
CA ASN A 130 -18.01 -1.29 12.81
C ASN A 130 -16.99 -1.30 11.65
N PRO A 131 -15.80 -1.89 11.80
CA PRO A 131 -14.82 -1.93 10.72
C PRO A 131 -15.26 -2.80 9.52
N GLY A 132 -16.29 -3.64 9.68
CA GLY A 132 -16.72 -4.62 8.68
C GLY A 132 -15.82 -5.85 8.68
N ARG A 133 -15.77 -6.59 7.57
CA ARG A 133 -14.88 -7.77 7.46
C ARG A 133 -13.40 -7.37 7.43
N CYS A 134 -12.58 -8.07 8.20
CA CYS A 134 -11.15 -7.78 8.29
C CYS A 134 -10.30 -8.35 7.14
N GLY A 135 -10.75 -9.42 6.50
CA GLY A 135 -10.05 -10.09 5.39
C GLY A 135 -11.01 -10.76 4.40
N GLY A 136 -10.46 -11.69 3.61
CA GLY A 136 -11.06 -12.18 2.37
C GLY A 136 -10.74 -11.28 1.18
N SER A 137 -11.44 -11.44 0.05
CA SER A 137 -11.20 -10.71 -1.20
C SER A 137 -11.53 -9.20 -1.18
N GLY A 138 -11.77 -8.62 0.00
CA GLY A 138 -11.99 -7.19 0.19
C GLY A 138 -10.69 -6.44 0.52
N ASN A 139 -10.84 -5.21 1.01
CA ASN A 139 -9.78 -4.38 1.59
C ASN A 139 -8.56 -4.11 0.67
N ARG A 140 -8.81 -3.92 -0.63
CA ARG A 140 -7.78 -3.85 -1.66
C ARG A 140 -8.14 -2.88 -2.77
N MET A 141 -7.15 -2.54 -3.59
CA MET A 141 -7.32 -1.77 -4.81
C MET A 141 -6.91 -2.59 -6.03
N MET A 142 -7.71 -2.51 -7.10
CA MET A 142 -7.31 -2.94 -8.45
C MET A 142 -7.03 -1.72 -9.30
N MET A 143 -5.86 -1.68 -9.90
CA MET A 143 -5.31 -0.52 -10.60
C MET A 143 -4.67 -0.92 -11.93
N SER A 144 -4.29 0.08 -12.72
CA SER A 144 -3.36 -0.04 -13.84
C SER A 144 -2.05 0.63 -13.47
N ILE A 145 -0.92 0.00 -13.77
CA ILE A 145 0.42 0.61 -13.67
C ILE A 145 0.99 0.89 -15.05
N ASP A 146 2.08 1.65 -15.13
CA ASP A 146 2.81 1.83 -16.38
C ASP A 146 3.89 0.73 -16.59
N PRO A 147 4.49 0.64 -17.79
CA PRO A 147 5.56 -0.31 -18.07
C PRO A 147 6.84 -0.11 -17.24
N VAL A 148 7.05 1.06 -16.65
CA VAL A 148 8.24 1.37 -15.84
C VAL A 148 8.13 0.67 -14.49
N LEU A 149 7.03 0.88 -13.77
CA LEU A 149 6.79 0.19 -12.50
C LEU A 149 6.67 -1.33 -12.69
N HIS A 150 6.07 -1.79 -13.79
CA HIS A 150 6.00 -3.22 -14.12
C HIS A 150 7.39 -3.87 -14.24
N ALA A 151 8.31 -3.23 -14.96
CA ALA A 151 9.69 -3.71 -15.13
C ALA A 151 10.47 -3.72 -13.80
N ASP A 152 10.29 -2.70 -12.97
CA ASP A 152 10.96 -2.59 -11.66
C ASP A 152 10.41 -3.61 -10.65
N LEU A 153 9.10 -3.90 -10.67
CA LEU A 153 8.46 -4.98 -9.90
C LEU A 153 8.98 -6.35 -10.31
N ARG A 154 9.08 -6.63 -11.62
CA ARG A 154 9.69 -7.87 -12.15
C ARG A 154 11.15 -8.04 -11.73
N THR A 155 11.89 -6.93 -11.66
CA THR A 155 13.29 -6.96 -11.22
C THR A 155 13.38 -7.23 -9.72
N ALA A 156 12.53 -6.61 -8.90
CA ALA A 156 12.42 -6.87 -7.47
C ALA A 156 12.05 -8.35 -7.18
N PHE A 157 11.13 -8.93 -7.96
CA PHE A 157 10.79 -10.36 -7.90
C PHE A 157 12.00 -11.25 -8.17
N THR A 158 12.71 -10.97 -9.28
CA THR A 158 13.86 -11.76 -9.72
C THR A 158 15.05 -11.66 -8.76
N ALA A 159 15.24 -10.49 -8.13
CA ALA A 159 16.29 -10.24 -7.15
C ALA A 159 16.08 -10.99 -5.82
N LYS A 160 14.85 -11.40 -5.50
CA LYS A 160 14.47 -12.13 -4.27
C LYS A 160 14.98 -11.55 -2.95
N GLY A 161 15.11 -10.22 -2.89
CA GLY A 161 15.71 -9.53 -1.75
C GLY A 161 17.21 -9.77 -1.59
N GLY A 162 17.92 -9.89 -2.70
CA GLY A 162 19.38 -9.96 -2.76
C GLY A 162 20.09 -8.69 -2.23
N PRO A 163 21.39 -8.52 -2.56
CA PRO A 163 22.22 -7.45 -1.98
C PRO A 163 21.62 -6.06 -2.24
N ALA A 164 21.97 -5.08 -1.40
CA ALA A 164 21.35 -3.74 -1.42
C ALA A 164 21.40 -3.04 -2.80
N THR A 165 22.40 -3.35 -3.63
CA THR A 165 22.54 -2.88 -5.02
C THR A 165 21.47 -3.41 -5.99
N ALA A 166 20.74 -4.47 -5.63
CA ALA A 166 19.66 -5.07 -6.42
C ALA A 166 18.25 -4.63 -5.98
N ARG A 167 18.13 -3.74 -4.99
CA ARG A 167 16.84 -3.26 -4.46
C ARG A 167 16.24 -2.21 -5.41
N THR A 168 15.55 -2.64 -6.46
CA THR A 168 14.97 -1.74 -7.47
C THR A 168 13.80 -0.91 -6.97
N ILE A 169 13.09 -1.34 -5.93
CA ILE A 169 12.04 -0.54 -5.29
C ILE A 169 12.30 -0.53 -3.79
N ARG A 170 12.64 0.65 -3.26
CA ARG A 170 12.75 0.89 -1.82
C ARG A 170 11.36 1.08 -1.24
N ASP A 171 11.20 0.64 -0.01
CA ASP A 171 9.97 0.85 0.74
C ASP A 171 10.00 2.20 1.50
N VAL A 172 8.86 2.58 2.10
CA VAL A 172 8.74 3.75 2.99
C VAL A 172 9.77 3.69 4.13
N VAL A 173 10.03 2.50 4.68
CA VAL A 173 11.10 2.31 5.67
C VAL A 173 12.41 2.11 4.92
N THR A 174 13.40 2.95 5.18
CA THR A 174 14.68 3.00 4.44
C THR A 174 15.50 1.71 4.46
N THR A 175 15.29 0.84 5.45
CA THR A 175 15.92 -0.49 5.53
C THR A 175 15.18 -1.57 4.75
N SER A 176 13.88 -1.37 4.47
CA SER A 176 12.98 -2.29 3.76
C SER A 176 12.88 -1.95 2.26
N TYR A 177 12.32 -2.88 1.50
CA TYR A 177 12.29 -2.89 0.04
C TYR A 177 11.29 -3.94 -0.45
N TRP A 178 10.90 -3.86 -1.71
CA TRP A 178 10.04 -4.87 -2.32
C TRP A 178 10.86 -6.04 -2.87
N ARG A 179 10.32 -7.26 -2.74
CA ARG A 179 10.88 -8.52 -3.27
C ARG A 179 9.74 -9.45 -3.70
N ASN A 180 10.03 -10.64 -4.23
CA ASN A 180 8.99 -11.65 -4.44
C ASN A 180 8.24 -11.94 -3.13
N SER A 181 6.94 -12.24 -3.22
CA SER A 181 6.17 -12.70 -2.06
C SER A 181 6.68 -14.06 -1.57
N HIS A 182 6.62 -14.28 -0.26
CA HIS A 182 6.77 -15.59 0.39
C HIS A 182 5.45 -16.06 1.02
N ASP A 183 4.31 -15.47 0.62
CA ASP A 183 2.99 -16.03 0.90
C ASP A 183 2.91 -17.47 0.35
N LEU A 184 2.41 -18.38 1.19
CA LEU A 184 2.22 -19.78 0.84
C LEU A 184 1.11 -19.96 -0.20
N GLY A 185 0.14 -19.04 -0.27
CA GLY A 185 -0.89 -19.00 -1.30
C GLY A 185 -0.37 -18.58 -2.67
N GLY A 186 0.77 -17.88 -2.72
CA GLY A 186 1.32 -17.31 -3.95
C GLY A 186 0.44 -16.21 -4.57
N PRO A 187 0.67 -15.81 -5.83
CA PRO A 187 -0.28 -15.00 -6.57
C PRO A 187 -1.56 -15.81 -6.83
N HIS A 188 -2.72 -15.14 -6.83
CA HIS A 188 -4.01 -15.74 -7.11
C HIS A 188 -4.48 -15.39 -8.53
N GLU A 189 -5.17 -16.33 -9.17
CA GLU A 189 -5.72 -16.19 -10.52
C GLU A 189 -6.52 -14.87 -10.66
N PRO A 190 -6.31 -14.08 -11.73
CA PRO A 190 -5.55 -14.42 -12.94
C PRO A 190 -4.04 -14.10 -12.87
N PHE A 191 -3.54 -13.56 -11.76
CA PHE A 191 -2.13 -13.15 -11.67
C PHE A 191 -1.20 -14.33 -11.48
N ASP A 192 -0.04 -14.28 -12.12
CA ASP A 192 1.01 -15.30 -12.07
C ASP A 192 2.30 -14.81 -11.36
N GLN A 193 2.31 -13.58 -10.83
CA GLN A 193 3.41 -13.04 -10.05
C GLN A 193 2.94 -12.12 -8.90
N SER A 194 3.65 -12.19 -7.77
CA SER A 194 3.40 -11.32 -6.61
C SER A 194 4.67 -10.88 -5.90
N ASN A 195 4.66 -9.64 -5.39
CA ASN A 195 5.72 -9.08 -4.56
C ASN A 195 5.18 -8.74 -3.17
N GLU A 196 6.05 -8.76 -2.16
CA GLU A 196 5.77 -8.21 -0.83
C GLU A 196 6.88 -7.25 -0.38
N THR A 197 6.58 -6.35 0.55
CA THR A 197 7.61 -5.58 1.28
C THR A 197 8.33 -6.51 2.26
N GLU A 198 9.66 -6.55 2.20
CA GLU A 198 10.47 -7.52 2.95
C GLU A 198 10.26 -7.46 4.47
N GLY A 199 10.17 -6.24 4.99
CA GLY A 199 9.85 -5.95 6.37
C GLY A 199 8.96 -4.73 6.51
N GLY A 200 8.72 -4.35 7.76
CA GLY A 200 7.72 -3.35 8.12
C GLY A 200 6.37 -4.00 8.46
N ASP A 201 5.67 -3.34 9.37
CA ASP A 201 4.46 -3.81 10.02
C ASP A 201 3.36 -2.74 9.84
N PRO A 202 2.29 -2.92 9.03
CA PRO A 202 1.86 -4.04 8.17
C PRO A 202 2.62 -4.19 6.83
N ARG A 203 2.66 -5.41 6.26
CA ARG A 203 3.29 -5.68 4.95
C ARG A 203 2.42 -5.22 3.79
N GLY A 204 3.02 -4.64 2.75
CA GLY A 204 2.33 -4.47 1.46
C GLY A 204 2.50 -5.73 0.60
N GLN A 205 1.41 -6.20 -0.03
CA GLN A 205 1.42 -7.31 -1.00
C GLN A 205 0.78 -6.88 -2.32
N VAL A 206 1.48 -7.11 -3.43
CA VAL A 206 1.00 -6.73 -4.77
C VAL A 206 1.01 -7.92 -5.72
N GLN A 207 0.04 -7.95 -6.63
CA GLN A 207 -0.11 -9.01 -7.63
C GLN A 207 -0.29 -8.42 -9.03
N TYR A 208 0.35 -9.06 -10.01
CA TYR A 208 0.47 -8.54 -11.36
C TYR A 208 0.86 -9.67 -12.33
N PHE A 209 0.65 -9.44 -13.63
CA PHE A 209 1.09 -10.38 -14.66
C PHE A 209 2.60 -10.30 -14.88
N LYS A 210 3.29 -11.44 -14.89
CA LYS A 210 4.72 -11.54 -15.25
C LYS A 210 4.97 -11.14 -16.69
N ASP A 211 4.10 -11.57 -17.60
CA ASP A 211 4.18 -11.29 -19.03
C ASP A 211 2.87 -10.63 -19.50
N THR A 212 2.98 -9.39 -19.96
CA THR A 212 1.87 -8.57 -20.45
C THR A 212 1.30 -9.09 -21.78
N MET A 213 1.99 -10.03 -22.43
CA MET A 213 1.51 -10.72 -23.64
C MET A 213 0.99 -12.14 -23.36
N SER A 214 0.96 -12.56 -22.09
CA SER A 214 0.43 -13.87 -21.69
C SER A 214 -1.08 -13.96 -21.91
N ALA A 215 -1.57 -15.19 -22.12
CA ALA A 215 -3.01 -15.44 -22.27
C ALA A 215 -3.83 -14.94 -21.07
N ALA A 216 -3.27 -14.97 -19.85
CA ALA A 216 -3.92 -14.42 -18.65
C ALA A 216 -3.99 -12.89 -18.70
N ALA A 217 -2.88 -12.22 -19.03
CA ALA A 217 -2.80 -10.76 -19.15
C ALA A 217 -3.70 -10.18 -20.25
N THR A 218 -3.93 -10.95 -21.32
CA THR A 218 -4.81 -10.56 -22.44
C THR A 218 -6.23 -11.12 -22.32
N SER A 219 -6.60 -11.70 -21.16
CA SER A 219 -7.95 -12.20 -20.87
C SER A 219 -8.68 -11.31 -19.87
N PRO A 220 -10.02 -11.39 -19.77
CA PRO A 220 -10.76 -10.66 -18.74
C PRO A 220 -10.37 -11.09 -17.33
N LEU A 221 -10.25 -10.15 -16.39
CA LEU A 221 -9.79 -10.45 -15.02
C LEU A 221 -10.68 -11.42 -14.24
N GLY A 222 -11.94 -11.64 -14.65
CA GLY A 222 -12.86 -12.58 -14.01
C GLY A 222 -13.19 -12.27 -12.54
N ARG A 223 -12.93 -11.02 -12.11
CA ARG A 223 -13.20 -10.52 -10.75
C ARG A 223 -14.58 -9.86 -10.69
N PRO A 224 -15.31 -9.94 -9.55
CA PRO A 224 -16.48 -9.09 -9.31
C PRO A 224 -16.19 -7.62 -9.62
N ASP A 225 -17.17 -6.90 -10.16
CA ASP A 225 -17.07 -5.53 -10.69
C ASP A 225 -16.11 -5.32 -11.89
N LEU A 226 -15.23 -6.29 -12.19
CA LEU A 226 -14.18 -6.20 -13.21
C LEU A 226 -14.20 -7.39 -14.19
N MET A 227 -15.35 -8.09 -14.30
CA MET A 227 -15.47 -9.36 -15.03
C MET A 227 -15.00 -9.29 -16.49
N MET A 228 -15.14 -8.13 -17.12
CA MET A 228 -14.80 -7.86 -18.52
C MET A 228 -13.55 -6.99 -18.70
N LEU A 229 -12.90 -6.54 -17.62
CA LEU A 229 -11.68 -5.73 -17.71
C LEU A 229 -10.53 -6.58 -18.27
N VAL A 230 -9.95 -6.15 -19.39
CA VAL A 230 -8.67 -6.66 -19.90
C VAL A 230 -7.65 -5.54 -19.77
N ASP A 231 -6.67 -5.73 -18.90
CA ASP A 231 -5.53 -4.82 -18.78
C ASP A 231 -4.25 -5.63 -18.47
N PRO A 232 -3.33 -5.75 -19.44
CA PRO A 232 -2.05 -6.42 -19.23
C PRO A 232 -1.16 -5.83 -18.13
N LEU A 233 -1.42 -4.59 -17.71
CA LEU A 233 -0.75 -3.90 -16.62
C LEU A 233 -1.67 -3.78 -15.39
N ALA A 234 -2.68 -4.64 -15.27
CA ALA A 234 -3.47 -4.76 -14.05
C ALA A 234 -2.58 -5.11 -12.86
N PHE A 235 -2.84 -4.42 -11.75
CA PHE A 235 -2.04 -4.44 -10.54
C PHE A 235 -2.99 -4.40 -9.34
N GLU A 236 -3.04 -5.50 -8.60
CA GLU A 236 -3.76 -5.58 -7.33
C GLU A 236 -2.81 -5.19 -6.19
N PHE A 237 -3.30 -4.39 -5.23
CA PHE A 237 -2.55 -4.04 -4.02
C PHE A 237 -3.44 -4.17 -2.78
N ASP A 238 -2.97 -4.93 -1.79
CA ASP A 238 -3.48 -4.95 -0.43
C ASP A 238 -2.34 -4.91 0.62
N GLN A 239 -2.72 -4.85 1.90
CA GLN A 239 -1.78 -4.65 2.99
C GLN A 239 -2.13 -5.51 4.20
N ASP A 240 -1.30 -6.52 4.47
CA ASP A 240 -1.51 -7.52 5.51
C ASP A 240 -1.17 -6.97 6.89
N TYR A 241 -2.21 -6.81 7.73
CA TYR A 241 -2.07 -6.37 9.12
C TYR A 241 -1.87 -7.53 10.11
N ASP A 242 -2.09 -8.77 9.68
CA ASP A 242 -1.78 -9.96 10.46
C ASP A 242 -1.28 -11.12 9.58
N CYS A 243 -0.85 -12.20 10.23
CA CYS A 243 -0.42 -13.43 9.56
C CYS A 243 -1.52 -14.22 8.84
N THR A 244 -2.79 -13.80 8.94
CA THR A 244 -3.92 -14.45 8.28
C THR A 244 -4.40 -13.65 7.07
N HIS A 245 -3.59 -12.69 6.60
CA HIS A 245 -3.85 -11.87 5.43
C HIS A 245 -5.17 -11.07 5.54
N ASN A 246 -5.44 -10.56 6.74
CA ASN A 246 -6.51 -9.59 6.96
C ASN A 246 -6.02 -8.17 6.61
N SER A 247 -6.57 -7.58 5.56
CA SER A 247 -6.12 -6.32 4.99
C SER A 247 -6.92 -5.05 5.36
N ASN A 248 -7.86 -5.11 6.33
CA ASN A 248 -8.68 -3.96 6.72
C ASN A 248 -8.01 -3.03 7.77
N PRO A 249 -7.60 -1.80 7.42
CA PRO A 249 -6.98 -0.87 8.37
C PRO A 249 -7.84 -0.51 9.59
N MET A 250 -9.17 -0.60 9.49
CA MET A 250 -10.09 -0.27 10.58
C MET A 250 -10.25 -1.39 11.62
N CYS A 251 -9.88 -2.62 11.29
CA CYS A 251 -9.93 -3.75 12.23
C CYS A 251 -8.80 -3.69 13.26
N SER A 252 -9.00 -4.38 14.40
CA SER A 252 -7.98 -4.56 15.44
C SER A 252 -7.34 -5.95 15.38
N TYR A 253 -6.03 -6.00 15.54
CA TYR A 253 -5.21 -7.17 15.25
C TYR A 253 -4.41 -7.64 16.46
N ILE A 254 -4.42 -8.96 16.72
CA ILE A 254 -3.81 -9.58 17.91
C ILE A 254 -2.59 -10.45 17.61
N THR A 255 -2.28 -10.77 16.35
CA THR A 255 -1.24 -11.76 15.98
C THR A 255 -0.38 -11.24 14.84
N TYR A 256 0.83 -10.75 15.14
CA TYR A 256 1.66 -10.16 14.09
C TYR A 256 3.16 -10.07 14.40
N GLY A 257 3.98 -10.07 13.34
CA GLY A 257 5.44 -10.22 13.38
C GLY A 257 5.88 -11.69 13.24
N SER A 258 7.16 -11.95 13.48
CA SER A 258 7.77 -13.28 13.33
C SER A 258 7.00 -14.37 14.08
N PHE A 259 6.69 -15.47 13.39
CA PHE A 259 5.91 -16.61 13.90
C PHE A 259 4.49 -16.28 14.41
N CYS A 260 3.94 -15.12 14.03
CA CYS A 260 2.54 -14.77 14.32
C CYS A 260 2.23 -14.71 15.81
N ALA A 261 3.25 -14.36 16.62
CA ALA A 261 3.15 -14.27 18.05
C ALA A 261 2.05 -13.26 18.48
N PRO A 262 1.29 -13.55 19.55
CA PRO A 262 0.32 -12.60 20.08
C PRO A 262 0.97 -11.26 20.50
N LYS A 263 0.30 -10.16 20.15
CA LYS A 263 0.62 -8.78 20.53
C LYS A 263 -0.63 -8.09 21.12
N PRO A 264 -0.49 -6.98 21.86
CA PRO A 264 -1.62 -6.16 22.26
C PRO A 264 -2.47 -5.73 21.06
N SER A 265 -3.79 -5.79 21.20
CA SER A 265 -4.73 -5.47 20.13
C SER A 265 -4.67 -3.98 19.77
N VAL A 266 -4.31 -3.68 18.53
CA VAL A 266 -4.25 -2.32 17.96
C VAL A 266 -4.90 -2.31 16.58
N THR A 267 -5.43 -1.16 16.14
CA THR A 267 -6.03 -1.05 14.81
C THR A 267 -4.97 -1.09 13.72
N GLY A 268 -5.33 -1.54 12.51
CA GLY A 268 -4.41 -1.53 11.38
C GLY A 268 -3.83 -0.14 11.10
N VAL A 269 -4.65 0.92 11.16
CA VAL A 269 -4.19 2.32 11.11
C VAL A 269 -3.09 2.61 12.14
N GLN A 270 -3.27 2.18 13.39
CA GLN A 270 -2.27 2.41 14.45
C GLN A 270 -0.96 1.67 14.16
N MET A 271 -1.03 0.45 13.62
CA MET A 271 0.14 -0.32 13.19
C MET A 271 0.88 0.38 12.04
N TYR A 272 0.14 0.81 11.01
CA TYR A 272 0.69 1.61 9.91
C TYR A 272 1.38 2.87 10.44
N THR A 273 0.69 3.61 11.31
CA THR A 273 1.19 4.89 11.83
C THR A 273 2.46 4.72 12.66
N ALA A 274 2.54 3.65 13.46
CA ALA A 274 3.70 3.35 14.28
C ALA A 274 4.97 3.02 13.48
N THR A 275 4.82 2.41 12.29
CA THR A 275 5.96 2.00 11.45
C THR A 275 6.30 3.00 10.35
N TYR A 276 5.29 3.64 9.76
CA TYR A 276 5.43 4.42 8.52
C TYR A 276 5.13 5.92 8.68
N GLY A 277 4.79 6.37 9.89
CA GLY A 277 4.48 7.76 10.19
C GLY A 277 3.01 8.13 10.01
N ALA A 278 2.69 9.39 10.33
CA ALA A 278 1.32 9.87 10.43
C ALA A 278 0.54 9.77 9.10
N LEU A 279 -0.72 9.32 9.20
CA LEU A 279 -1.71 9.39 8.14
C LEU A 279 -2.74 10.46 8.45
N ASP A 280 -3.03 11.31 7.47
CA ASP A 280 -4.25 12.11 7.49
C ASP A 280 -5.45 11.24 7.09
N LEU A 281 -6.12 10.66 8.08
CA LEU A 281 -7.38 9.93 7.87
C LEU A 281 -8.58 10.86 7.60
N MET A 282 -8.43 12.16 7.85
CA MET A 282 -9.43 13.18 7.52
C MET A 282 -9.22 13.74 6.11
N TRP A 283 -8.20 13.26 5.40
CA TRP A 283 -7.92 13.60 4.01
C TRP A 283 -9.15 13.39 3.14
N LYS A 284 -9.32 14.29 2.19
CA LYS A 284 -10.40 14.32 1.22
C LYS A 284 -9.88 14.94 -0.09
N PRO A 285 -10.49 14.63 -1.23
CA PRO A 285 -10.04 15.15 -2.52
C PRO A 285 -10.17 16.67 -2.60
N ALA A 286 -9.38 17.33 -3.44
CA ALA A 286 -9.45 18.78 -3.59
C ALA A 286 -10.86 19.25 -4.01
N GLY A 287 -11.37 20.29 -3.35
CA GLY A 287 -12.72 20.82 -3.56
C GLY A 287 -13.82 20.14 -2.74
N CYS A 288 -13.50 19.06 -2.02
CA CYS A 288 -14.37 18.43 -1.02
C CYS A 288 -14.07 18.98 0.38
#